data_AF-A0A9P1D4W2-F1
#
_entry.id   AF-A0A9P1D4W2-F1
#
_cell.length_a   1.000
_cell.length_b   1.000
_cell.length_c   1.000
_cell.angle_alpha   90.00
_cell.angle_beta   90.00
_cell.angle_gamma   90.00
#
_symmetry.space_group_name_H-M   'P 1'
#
loop_
_entity.id
_entity.type
_entity.pdbx_description
1 polymer ?
#
loop_
_entity_poly.entity_id
_entity_poly.type
_entity_poly.pdbx_seq_one_letter_code
_entity_poly.pdbx_strand_id
1 'polypeptide(L)'
;MTEPPGKKPKVGTRELTTLRLRDAALSIDAAGGSLASFQLGQRPNPLCWDSAVHDNLDPTVTAPRPLGHFLCLDRWGPPSEEEERQGMPYHGEATSRHWHWSSSATSAARLRAQLPMAGLEVERSVELLTCSARASWSFETRAALARIRDEVKNINKLGRILNMVQHPSIAPPFLTAETRVDCNGKRGFTQASRGCSDVLWDAQREFPVAVTANGAQDARCMTGGNDDVFSYEVNQSDPHGWVTAFTPSQGLLLGYLWPRCHYPWVSLWCSSTDGEPRARGLEFGTTGLHQPFPILTRHPRIFGLPTFEHLDAMETFQKSFCCFLLEIPTDFCGVQAITVATAGTATTLRLSEKGSERTFEARAKEETGDFTPHSFEIVSLTYEHSRGPRAQREEAPGGLPWGDRGGGKMAPSQVEKDLKSALMSKETERWLDAVAKAVKEGWDGFQIQQAVAEVVTEDPVGTARFMETTHRPTQAMAVIGMDDEAEEWEHAVHYHDKMITGAFSAMWSIYPRIPQEDPWADNVPKVDCEIVCPGQGIVMTSTGLALRGEPVGM
;
A
#
# COMPACT_ATOMS: atom_id res chain seq x y z
N MET A 1 13.97 19.40 23.33
CA MET A 1 14.09 19.75 24.76
C MET A 1 15.19 18.89 25.35
N THR A 2 16.41 19.41 25.40
CA THR A 2 17.51 18.79 26.14
C THR A 2 17.29 19.06 27.63
N GLU A 3 17.34 18.00 28.45
CA GLU A 3 17.33 18.17 29.90
C GLU A 3 18.47 19.10 30.34
N PRO A 4 18.30 19.89 31.43
CA PRO A 4 19.35 20.76 31.91
C PRO A 4 20.61 19.95 32.24
N PRO A 5 21.81 20.48 31.93
CA PRO A 5 23.06 19.77 32.17
C PRO A 5 23.23 19.50 33.67
N GLY A 6 23.30 18.23 34.06
CA GLY A 6 23.60 17.81 35.43
C GLY A 6 22.72 16.71 36.03
N LYS A 7 21.59 16.33 35.40
CA LYS A 7 20.86 15.13 35.84
C LYS A 7 21.51 13.88 35.24
N LYS A 8 21.89 12.94 36.11
CA LYS A 8 22.32 11.60 35.66
C LYS A 8 21.16 10.93 34.92
N PRO A 9 21.40 10.28 33.77
CA PRO A 9 20.37 9.55 33.06
C PRO A 9 19.76 8.49 33.96
N LYS A 10 18.43 8.32 33.88
CA LYS A 10 17.73 7.28 34.64
C LYS A 10 18.13 5.91 34.11
N VAL A 11 18.60 5.05 35.00
CA VAL A 11 18.96 3.66 34.73
C VAL A 11 17.88 2.77 35.37
N GLY A 12 17.43 1.74 34.65
CA GLY A 12 16.43 0.82 35.17
C GLY A 12 15.76 -0.04 34.09
N THR A 13 14.67 -0.71 34.47
CA THR A 13 13.85 -1.49 33.54
C THR A 13 12.87 -0.58 32.83
N ARG A 14 12.72 -0.78 31.52
CA ARG A 14 11.75 -0.04 30.69
C ARG A 14 10.33 -0.57 30.96
N GLU A 15 9.34 0.31 30.87
CA GLU A 15 7.94 -0.04 31.09
C GLU A 15 7.36 -0.69 29.82
N LEU A 16 7.16 -2.00 29.86
CA LEU A 16 6.60 -2.77 28.76
C LEU A 16 5.18 -3.23 29.09
N THR A 17 4.23 -2.96 28.20
CA THR A 17 2.92 -3.62 28.21
C THR A 17 2.98 -4.80 27.27
N THR A 18 2.60 -6.00 27.73
CA THR A 18 2.63 -7.21 26.91
C THR A 18 1.24 -7.75 26.70
N LEU A 19 0.81 -7.75 25.44
CA LEU A 19 -0.41 -8.41 24.98
C LEU A 19 -0.13 -9.90 24.83
N ARG A 20 -1.07 -10.77 25.23
CA ARG A 20 -0.92 -12.23 25.18
C ARG A 20 -2.19 -12.89 24.69
N LEU A 21 -2.05 -13.80 23.74
CA LEU A 21 -3.11 -14.69 23.28
C LEU A 21 -2.50 -16.05 22.94
N ARG A 22 -2.95 -17.11 23.62
CA ARG A 22 -2.43 -18.47 23.44
C ARG A 22 -0.88 -18.48 23.55
N ASP A 23 -0.20 -18.93 22.50
CA ASP A 23 1.26 -19.04 22.41
C ASP A 23 1.93 -17.73 21.96
N ALA A 24 1.17 -16.67 21.68
CA ALA A 24 1.68 -15.41 21.16
C ALA A 24 1.81 -14.34 22.25
N ALA A 25 2.88 -13.56 22.19
CA ALA A 25 3.08 -12.39 23.03
C ALA A 25 3.65 -11.22 22.24
N LEU A 26 3.05 -10.03 22.36
CA LEU A 26 3.51 -8.80 21.72
C LEU A 26 3.74 -7.74 22.80
N SER A 27 4.98 -7.28 22.96
CA SER A 27 5.34 -6.25 23.93
C SER A 27 5.50 -4.89 23.26
N ILE A 28 4.96 -3.86 23.91
CA ILE A 28 4.99 -2.47 23.46
C ILE A 28 5.69 -1.64 24.54
N ASP A 29 6.63 -0.80 24.12
CA ASP A 29 7.38 0.09 25.00
C ASP A 29 6.85 1.53 24.92
N ALA A 30 6.45 2.08 26.06
CA ALA A 30 5.98 3.45 26.15
C ALA A 30 7.09 4.47 25.89
N ALA A 31 8.36 4.13 26.14
CA ALA A 31 9.49 5.03 25.91
C ALA A 31 9.93 5.03 24.43
N GLY A 32 9.06 5.51 23.55
CA GLY A 32 9.28 5.61 22.10
C GLY A 32 8.21 4.91 21.26
N GLY A 33 7.16 4.36 21.89
CA GLY A 33 5.97 3.81 21.21
C GLY A 33 6.24 2.57 20.36
N SER A 34 7.32 1.86 20.65
CA SER A 34 7.85 0.79 19.81
C SER A 34 7.18 -0.56 20.11
N LEU A 35 6.99 -1.41 19.09
CA LEU A 35 6.76 -2.84 19.31
C LEU A 35 8.12 -3.47 19.63
N ALA A 36 8.40 -3.64 20.91
CA ALA A 36 9.70 -4.05 21.44
C ALA A 36 9.93 -5.58 21.40
N SER A 37 8.86 -6.37 21.29
CA SER A 37 9.00 -7.81 21.04
C SER A 37 7.75 -8.39 20.40
N PHE A 38 7.92 -9.40 19.54
CA PHE A 38 6.83 -10.26 19.08
C PHE A 38 7.29 -11.71 19.15
N GLN A 39 6.62 -12.53 19.94
CA GLN A 39 7.02 -13.91 20.22
C GLN A 39 5.91 -14.89 19.86
N LEU A 40 6.32 -16.06 19.35
CA LEU A 40 5.46 -17.21 19.08
C LEU A 40 6.08 -18.45 19.74
N GLY A 41 5.46 -18.93 20.81
CA GLY A 41 5.98 -20.02 21.63
C GLY A 41 7.36 -19.69 22.20
N GLN A 42 8.34 -20.56 21.93
CA GLN A 42 9.74 -20.40 22.38
C GLN A 42 10.67 -19.96 21.23
N ARG A 43 10.12 -19.46 20.12
CA ARG A 43 10.92 -18.99 18.97
C ARG A 43 11.65 -17.69 19.31
N PRO A 44 12.80 -17.39 18.67
CA PRO A 44 13.50 -16.12 18.86
C PRO A 44 12.60 -14.91 18.57
N ASN A 45 12.74 -13.85 19.36
CA ASN A 45 12.10 -12.56 19.07
C ASN A 45 12.81 -11.90 17.88
N PRO A 46 12.16 -11.68 16.73
CA PRO A 46 12.78 -10.99 15.61
C PRO A 46 12.92 -9.48 15.87
N LEU A 47 12.05 -8.88 16.68
CA LEU A 47 12.05 -7.44 16.99
C LEU A 47 12.96 -7.10 18.17
N CYS A 48 14.16 -7.69 18.23
CA CYS A 48 15.09 -7.53 19.35
C CYS A 48 16.12 -6.41 19.15
N TRP A 49 16.07 -5.68 18.03
CA TRP A 49 17.00 -4.59 17.77
C TRP A 49 16.83 -3.45 18.80
N ASP A 50 17.94 -2.90 19.28
CA ASP A 50 17.97 -1.78 20.23
C ASP A 50 19.01 -0.76 19.74
N SER A 51 18.58 0.49 19.51
CA SER A 51 19.48 1.53 19.02
C SER A 51 20.66 1.78 19.96
N ALA A 52 20.47 1.67 21.27
CA ALA A 52 21.57 1.87 22.22
C ALA A 52 22.63 0.77 22.05
N VAL A 53 22.23 -0.48 21.90
CA VAL A 53 23.17 -1.59 21.62
C VAL A 53 23.84 -1.41 20.26
N HIS A 54 23.06 -0.98 19.26
CA HIS A 54 23.56 -0.72 17.92
C HIS A 54 24.63 0.39 17.91
N ASP A 55 24.43 1.45 18.70
CA ASP A 55 25.30 2.61 18.75
C ASP A 55 26.41 2.51 19.82
N ASN A 56 26.56 1.33 20.45
CA ASN A 56 27.49 1.10 21.56
C ASN A 56 27.28 2.05 22.77
N LEU A 57 26.02 2.38 23.04
CA LEU A 57 25.55 3.12 24.21
C LEU A 57 25.04 2.16 25.30
N ASP A 58 24.86 2.68 26.52
CA ASP A 58 24.33 1.89 27.64
C ASP A 58 22.81 1.61 27.46
N PRO A 59 22.41 0.35 27.21
CA PRO A 59 21.00 0.01 26.98
C PRO A 59 20.16 0.08 28.26
N THR A 60 20.78 0.16 29.43
CA THR A 60 20.08 0.27 30.73
C THR A 60 19.52 1.67 30.99
N VAL A 61 19.92 2.66 30.19
CA VAL A 61 19.32 3.99 30.19
C VAL A 61 17.87 3.87 29.73
N THR A 62 16.91 4.39 30.49
CA THR A 62 15.47 4.25 30.19
C THR A 62 14.89 5.37 29.33
N ALA A 63 15.73 6.30 28.86
CA ALA A 63 15.29 7.37 27.98
C ALA A 63 14.63 6.82 26.69
N PRO A 64 13.59 7.48 26.16
CA PRO A 64 12.98 7.09 24.90
C PRO A 64 13.99 6.97 23.77
N ARG A 65 13.89 5.90 22.99
CA ARG A 65 14.75 5.62 21.83
C ARG A 65 14.08 4.62 20.88
N PRO A 66 14.57 4.49 19.64
CA PRO A 66 14.13 3.45 18.71
C PRO A 66 14.44 2.04 19.22
N LEU A 67 13.44 1.14 19.17
CA LEU A 67 13.57 -0.30 19.49
C LEU A 67 12.73 -1.14 18.53
N GLY A 68 13.15 -2.39 18.27
CA GLY A 68 12.38 -3.39 17.54
C GLY A 68 11.70 -2.83 16.29
N HIS A 69 10.37 -2.71 16.33
CA HIS A 69 9.62 -1.90 15.36
C HIS A 69 9.27 -0.54 15.96
N PHE A 70 9.81 0.53 15.38
CA PHE A 70 9.52 1.91 15.79
C PHE A 70 8.89 2.74 14.67
N LEU A 71 8.28 3.88 15.04
CA LEU A 71 7.63 4.80 14.11
C LEU A 71 8.57 5.98 13.78
N CYS A 72 8.81 6.23 12.50
CA CYS A 72 9.41 7.47 12.02
C CYS A 72 8.29 8.45 11.66
N LEU A 73 8.20 9.57 12.39
CA LEU A 73 7.18 10.62 12.24
C LEU A 73 7.74 11.91 12.86
N ASP A 74 7.78 13.05 12.17
CA ASP A 74 7.16 13.49 10.89
C ASP A 74 8.01 13.24 9.64
N ARG A 75 9.10 12.47 9.73
CA ARG A 75 10.10 12.33 8.67
C ARG A 75 10.79 10.97 8.72
N TRP A 76 11.43 10.60 7.61
CA TRP A 76 12.31 9.43 7.54
C TRP A 76 13.66 9.85 6.98
N GLY A 77 14.71 9.62 7.76
CA GLY A 77 16.05 10.14 7.50
C GLY A 77 16.41 11.34 8.38
N PRO A 78 17.50 12.03 8.03
CA PRO A 78 18.00 13.14 8.82
C PRO A 78 17.08 14.38 8.72
N PRO A 79 17.06 15.23 9.75
CA PRO A 79 16.66 16.62 9.60
C PRO A 79 17.61 17.38 8.66
N SER A 80 17.22 18.58 8.22
CA SER A 80 18.21 19.52 7.68
C SER A 80 19.20 19.95 8.77
N GLU A 81 20.39 20.41 8.39
CA GLU A 81 21.41 20.85 9.36
C GLU A 81 20.89 21.92 10.34
N GLU A 82 20.02 22.82 9.87
CA GLU A 82 19.45 23.85 10.74
C GLU A 82 18.39 23.27 11.67
N GLU A 83 17.50 22.41 11.19
CA GLU A 83 16.54 21.70 12.06
C GLU A 83 17.25 20.85 13.12
N GLU A 84 18.36 20.21 12.77
CA GLU A 84 19.21 19.47 13.71
C GLU A 84 19.76 20.38 14.81
N ARG A 85 20.29 21.55 14.44
CA ARG A 85 20.74 22.58 15.40
C ARG A 85 19.62 23.07 16.31
N GLN A 86 18.38 23.08 15.83
CA GLN A 86 17.18 23.39 16.62
C GLN A 86 16.66 22.18 17.44
N GLY A 87 17.32 21.03 17.34
CA GLY A 87 17.06 19.84 18.16
C GLY A 87 16.08 18.84 17.55
N MET A 88 15.77 18.92 16.25
CA MET A 88 14.94 17.93 15.57
C MET A 88 15.71 16.61 15.50
N PRO A 89 15.17 15.50 16.05
CA PRO A 89 15.84 14.21 16.00
C PRO A 89 15.80 13.58 14.60
N TYR A 90 16.75 12.68 14.36
CA TYR A 90 16.75 11.75 13.24
C TYR A 90 15.46 10.91 13.24
N HIS A 91 14.81 10.72 12.09
CA HIS A 91 13.49 10.08 11.96
C HIS A 91 12.31 10.79 12.67
N GLY A 92 12.49 12.02 13.16
CA GLY A 92 11.45 12.77 13.84
C GLY A 92 11.21 12.32 15.29
N GLU A 93 10.23 12.93 15.94
CA GLU A 93 10.14 12.92 17.40
C GLU A 93 9.58 11.63 18.01
N ALA A 94 8.83 10.83 17.25
CA ALA A 94 8.01 9.74 17.80
C ALA A 94 8.78 8.76 18.72
N THR A 95 10.02 8.43 18.38
CA THR A 95 10.87 7.51 19.16
C THR A 95 11.57 8.18 20.34
N SER A 96 11.72 9.50 20.31
CA SER A 96 12.34 10.31 21.37
C SER A 96 11.34 10.79 22.42
N ARG A 97 10.06 10.40 22.30
CA ARG A 97 8.97 10.79 23.19
C ARG A 97 8.53 9.63 24.06
N HIS A 98 8.09 9.95 25.27
CA HIS A 98 7.35 9.02 26.09
C HIS A 98 5.89 9.06 25.64
N TRP A 99 5.33 7.88 25.38
CA TRP A 99 3.94 7.68 25.01
C TRP A 99 3.13 7.37 26.27
N HIS A 100 1.88 7.79 26.31
CA HIS A 100 1.00 7.60 27.44
C HIS A 100 -0.08 6.60 27.08
N TRP A 101 -0.29 5.60 27.94
CA TRP A 101 -1.36 4.63 27.78
C TRP A 101 -2.73 5.32 27.87
N SER A 102 -3.52 5.18 26.81
CA SER A 102 -4.96 5.51 26.83
C SER A 102 -5.75 4.31 27.38
N SER A 103 -5.37 3.08 27.00
CA SER A 103 -5.95 1.85 27.53
C SER A 103 -5.01 0.65 27.32
N SER A 104 -5.17 -0.38 28.13
CA SER A 104 -4.49 -1.66 27.95
C SER A 104 -5.35 -2.80 28.47
N ALA A 105 -5.45 -3.87 27.70
CA ALA A 105 -6.14 -5.11 27.99
C ALA A 105 -5.22 -6.30 27.67
N THR A 106 -5.71 -7.53 27.85
CA THR A 106 -4.92 -8.75 27.60
C THR A 106 -4.49 -8.89 26.15
N SER A 107 -5.32 -8.50 25.18
CA SER A 107 -5.06 -8.65 23.75
C SER A 107 -5.03 -7.34 22.98
N ALA A 108 -5.30 -6.19 23.62
CA ALA A 108 -5.31 -4.90 22.95
C ALA A 108 -4.70 -3.80 23.82
N ALA A 109 -4.07 -2.80 23.21
CA ALA A 109 -3.61 -1.61 23.90
C ALA A 109 -3.67 -0.37 23.01
N ARG A 110 -3.74 0.79 23.64
CA ARG A 110 -3.75 2.08 22.99
C ARG A 110 -2.84 3.05 23.74
N LEU A 111 -2.01 3.77 23.00
CA LEU A 111 -1.04 4.71 23.54
C LEU A 111 -0.92 5.93 22.64
N ARG A 112 -0.67 7.09 23.22
CA ARG A 112 -0.57 8.36 22.49
C ARG A 112 0.67 9.17 22.84
N ALA A 113 1.18 9.95 21.90
CA ALA A 113 2.26 10.89 22.13
C ALA A 113 2.00 12.22 21.43
N GLN A 114 2.45 13.30 22.04
CA GLN A 114 2.56 14.60 21.39
C GLN A 114 3.99 14.79 20.89
N LEU A 115 4.10 15.37 19.70
CA LEU A 115 5.33 15.69 19.00
C LEU A 115 5.43 17.23 18.88
N PRO A 116 5.96 17.94 19.89
CA PRO A 116 5.87 19.39 19.97
C PRO A 116 6.61 20.15 18.88
N MET A 117 7.75 19.64 18.39
CA MET A 117 8.48 20.30 17.31
C MET A 117 7.78 20.12 15.97
N ALA A 118 7.17 18.95 15.75
CA ALA A 118 6.34 18.70 14.60
C ALA A 118 4.94 19.34 14.70
N GLY A 119 4.48 19.66 15.91
CA GLY A 119 3.09 20.04 16.16
C GLY A 119 2.12 18.95 15.69
N LEU A 120 2.43 17.70 16.02
CA LEU A 120 1.58 16.54 15.73
C LEU A 120 1.18 15.83 17.02
N GLU A 121 0.04 15.17 16.99
CA GLU A 121 -0.34 14.14 17.96
C GLU A 121 -0.49 12.81 17.23
N VAL A 122 -0.03 11.73 17.85
CA VAL A 122 -0.19 10.37 17.33
C VAL A 122 -0.81 9.47 18.39
N GLU A 123 -1.80 8.69 18.00
CA GLU A 123 -2.36 7.59 18.78
C GLU A 123 -2.14 6.27 18.04
N ARG A 124 -1.59 5.27 18.73
CA ARG A 124 -1.38 3.91 18.24
C ARG A 124 -2.32 2.98 18.96
N SER A 125 -3.11 2.23 18.20
CA SER A 125 -3.90 1.09 18.67
C SER A 125 -3.26 -0.20 18.19
N VAL A 126 -3.09 -1.17 19.09
CA VAL A 126 -2.49 -2.47 18.82
C VAL A 126 -3.45 -3.55 19.31
N GLU A 127 -3.71 -4.54 18.47
CA GLU A 127 -4.59 -5.67 18.77
C GLU A 127 -3.91 -6.97 18.34
N LEU A 128 -3.67 -7.87 19.30
CA LEU A 128 -3.27 -9.25 19.03
C LEU A 128 -4.53 -10.05 18.70
N LEU A 129 -4.54 -10.73 17.56
CA LEU A 129 -5.74 -11.36 17.00
C LEU A 129 -5.81 -12.86 17.31
N THR A 130 -7.00 -13.32 17.67
CA THR A 130 -7.30 -14.76 17.67
C THR A 130 -7.37 -15.25 16.21
N CYS A 131 -6.50 -16.20 15.87
CA CYS A 131 -6.50 -16.82 14.55
C CYS A 131 -6.51 -18.36 14.61
N SER A 132 -6.99 -18.95 13.53
CA SER A 132 -6.75 -20.35 13.17
C SER A 132 -5.77 -20.38 12.00
N ALA A 133 -4.79 -21.27 12.07
CA ALA A 133 -3.73 -21.38 11.10
C ALA A 133 -3.71 -22.79 10.48
N ARG A 134 -3.49 -22.87 9.17
CA ARG A 134 -3.29 -24.13 8.45
C ARG A 134 -2.16 -23.95 7.46
N ALA A 135 -1.22 -24.87 7.45
CA ALA A 135 -0.23 -24.97 6.39
C ALA A 135 -0.36 -26.30 5.66
N SER A 136 0.02 -26.35 4.39
CA SER A 136 0.05 -27.62 3.65
C SER A 136 1.18 -28.55 4.11
N TRP A 137 2.19 -28.04 4.82
CA TRP A 137 3.32 -28.80 5.33
C TRP A 137 3.17 -29.31 6.77
N SER A 138 2.14 -28.88 7.51
CA SER A 138 1.94 -29.31 8.90
C SER A 138 0.48 -29.19 9.33
N PHE A 139 0.00 -30.19 10.07
CA PHE A 139 -1.32 -30.20 10.70
C PHE A 139 -1.42 -29.30 11.94
N GLU A 140 -0.29 -28.97 12.57
CA GLU A 140 -0.19 -28.16 13.80
C GLU A 140 0.66 -26.91 13.56
N THR A 141 0.31 -26.10 12.57
CA THR A 141 1.03 -24.84 12.33
C THR A 141 0.56 -23.77 13.29
N ARG A 142 1.51 -23.15 13.98
CA ARG A 142 1.22 -21.98 14.81
C ARG A 142 1.48 -20.70 14.06
N ALA A 143 0.66 -19.70 14.34
CA ALA A 143 0.83 -18.34 13.87
C ALA A 143 0.35 -17.34 14.91
N ALA A 144 0.90 -16.14 14.86
CA ALA A 144 0.44 -14.98 15.63
C ALA A 144 0.22 -13.82 14.67
N LEU A 145 -0.91 -13.14 14.79
CA LEU A 145 -1.24 -11.96 13.97
C LEU A 145 -1.57 -10.81 14.91
N ALA A 146 -1.07 -9.62 14.61
CA ALA A 146 -1.46 -8.39 15.29
C ALA A 146 -1.81 -7.31 14.28
N ARG A 147 -2.88 -6.56 14.56
CA ARG A 147 -3.32 -5.40 13.82
C ARG A 147 -2.87 -4.14 14.53
N ILE A 148 -2.26 -3.22 13.78
CA ILE A 148 -1.83 -1.92 14.27
C ILE A 148 -2.54 -0.85 13.45
N ARG A 149 -3.01 0.18 14.14
CA ARG A 149 -3.60 1.39 13.57
C ARG A 149 -2.96 2.58 14.23
N ASP A 150 -2.42 3.47 13.42
CA ASP A 150 -1.91 4.76 13.85
C ASP A 150 -2.84 5.87 13.32
N GLU A 151 -3.25 6.75 14.21
CA GLU A 151 -3.97 7.99 13.91
C GLU A 151 -3.04 9.17 14.17
N VAL A 152 -2.88 10.05 13.19
CA VAL A 152 -1.99 11.21 13.28
C VAL A 152 -2.79 12.47 13.02
N LYS A 153 -2.73 13.41 13.96
CA LYS A 153 -3.40 14.71 13.90
C LYS A 153 -2.39 15.84 13.81
N ASN A 154 -2.60 16.76 12.87
CA ASN A 154 -1.90 18.03 12.85
C ASN A 154 -2.53 18.99 13.86
N ILE A 155 -1.82 19.32 14.93
CA ILE A 155 -2.30 20.28 15.94
C ILE A 155 -1.78 21.71 15.68
N ASN A 156 -1.11 21.94 14.55
CA ASN A 156 -0.74 23.28 14.11
C ASN A 156 -1.95 24.03 13.52
N LYS A 157 -1.84 25.36 13.51
CA LYS A 157 -2.80 26.26 12.85
C LYS A 157 -2.68 26.28 11.32
N LEU A 158 -1.63 25.67 10.77
CA LEU A 158 -1.32 25.64 9.35
C LEU A 158 -1.08 24.20 8.90
N GLY A 159 -1.40 23.90 7.65
CA GLY A 159 -1.00 22.68 6.99
C GLY A 159 0.51 22.53 6.88
N ARG A 160 0.97 21.28 6.74
CA ARG A 160 2.39 20.97 6.62
C ARG A 160 2.63 19.72 5.81
N ILE A 161 3.82 19.62 5.25
CA ILE A 161 4.31 18.35 4.71
C ILE A 161 4.83 17.45 5.83
N LEU A 162 4.72 16.14 5.63
CA LEU A 162 5.30 15.12 6.50
C LEU A 162 5.61 13.84 5.73
N ASN A 163 6.27 12.92 6.42
CA ASN A 163 6.36 11.52 6.09
C ASN A 163 6.10 10.63 7.30
N MET A 164 5.61 9.43 7.04
CA MET A 164 5.37 8.40 8.02
C MET A 164 5.95 7.08 7.51
N VAL A 165 6.90 6.52 8.27
CA VAL A 165 7.53 5.24 7.94
C VAL A 165 7.48 4.34 9.16
N GLN A 166 6.97 3.13 8.97
CA GLN A 166 7.08 2.05 9.95
C GLN A 166 8.44 1.40 9.77
N HIS A 167 9.21 1.30 10.86
CA HIS A 167 10.59 0.83 10.82
C HIS A 167 10.79 -0.44 11.65
N PRO A 168 10.31 -1.61 11.20
CA PRO A 168 10.70 -2.89 11.77
C PRO A 168 12.19 -3.12 11.58
N SER A 169 12.93 -3.20 12.69
CA SER A 169 14.34 -3.55 12.71
C SER A 169 14.53 -4.92 13.36
N ILE A 170 15.14 -5.84 12.62
CA ILE A 170 15.54 -7.15 13.12
C ILE A 170 17.04 -7.19 13.40
N ALA A 171 17.44 -8.00 14.38
CA ALA A 171 18.83 -8.16 14.80
C ALA A 171 19.09 -9.62 15.22
N PRO A 172 20.36 -10.01 15.44
CA PRO A 172 20.66 -11.30 16.07
C PRO A 172 19.93 -11.45 17.42
N PRO A 173 19.47 -12.66 17.78
CA PRO A 173 19.79 -13.93 17.13
C PRO A 173 18.90 -14.27 15.93
N PHE A 174 17.77 -13.60 15.71
CA PHE A 174 16.88 -13.93 14.58
C PHE A 174 17.54 -13.67 13.24
N LEU A 175 18.21 -12.52 13.12
CA LEU A 175 18.99 -12.15 11.95
C LEU A 175 20.31 -12.94 11.92
N THR A 176 20.49 -13.72 10.86
CA THR A 176 21.72 -14.45 10.54
C THR A 176 22.07 -14.26 9.07
N ALA A 177 23.22 -14.78 8.61
CA ALA A 177 23.57 -14.78 7.18
C ALA A 177 22.58 -15.59 6.30
N GLU A 178 21.80 -16.49 6.90
CA GLU A 178 20.77 -17.28 6.22
C GLU A 178 19.44 -16.55 6.11
N THR A 179 19.24 -15.48 6.89
CA THR A 179 18.01 -14.70 6.83
C THR A 179 17.79 -14.15 5.43
N ARG A 180 16.56 -14.26 4.94
CA ARG A 180 16.15 -13.71 3.65
C ARG A 180 14.94 -12.82 3.81
N VAL A 181 14.88 -11.78 2.99
CA VAL A 181 13.77 -10.84 2.90
C VAL A 181 13.04 -11.03 1.59
N ASP A 182 11.72 -11.13 1.61
CA ASP A 182 10.87 -11.11 0.42
C ASP A 182 9.83 -10.00 0.54
N CYS A 183 9.58 -9.26 -0.54
CA CYS A 183 8.52 -8.26 -0.64
C CYS A 183 7.93 -8.22 -2.06
N ASN A 184 6.82 -7.52 -2.24
CA ASN A 184 6.27 -7.17 -3.57
C ASN A 184 6.78 -5.81 -4.09
N GLY A 185 8.04 -5.49 -3.81
CA GLY A 185 8.71 -4.36 -4.44
C GLY A 185 8.81 -4.56 -5.96
N LYS A 186 8.69 -3.48 -6.73
CA LYS A 186 8.84 -3.49 -8.19
C LYS A 186 10.07 -2.71 -8.62
N ARG A 187 9.92 -1.42 -8.92
CA ARG A 187 11.03 -0.53 -9.29
C ARG A 187 11.65 0.09 -8.05
N GLY A 188 12.96 0.12 -7.97
CA GLY A 188 13.70 0.65 -6.84
C GLY A 188 15.01 1.35 -7.21
N PHE A 189 15.65 1.87 -6.17
CA PHE A 189 16.92 2.59 -6.22
C PHE A 189 17.67 2.44 -4.89
N THR A 190 18.98 2.73 -4.93
CA THR A 190 19.86 2.69 -3.76
C THR A 190 20.05 4.06 -3.15
N GLN A 191 20.13 4.10 -1.83
CA GLN A 191 20.47 5.27 -1.02
C GLN A 191 21.65 4.90 -0.13
N ALA A 192 22.86 5.29 -0.55
CA ALA A 192 24.06 5.05 0.24
C ALA A 192 24.15 6.05 1.40
N SER A 193 24.48 5.57 2.61
CA SER A 193 24.54 6.36 3.85
C SER A 193 25.55 7.51 3.82
N ARG A 194 26.51 7.51 2.89
CA ARG A 194 27.52 8.56 2.74
C ARG A 194 27.84 8.84 1.27
N GLY A 195 27.45 10.02 0.79
CA GLY A 195 28.08 10.63 -0.38
C GLY A 195 27.60 10.19 -1.76
N CYS A 196 26.42 9.57 -1.89
CA CYS A 196 25.80 9.53 -3.22
C CYS A 196 25.24 10.92 -3.55
N SER A 197 25.94 11.59 -4.48
CA SER A 197 25.40 12.72 -5.26
C SER A 197 24.00 12.41 -5.78
N ASP A 198 23.22 13.45 -6.10
CA ASP A 198 21.83 13.47 -6.61
C ASP A 198 21.51 12.60 -7.86
N VAL A 199 22.36 11.63 -8.22
CA VAL A 199 22.47 10.98 -9.54
C VAL A 199 22.06 9.49 -9.52
N LEU A 200 21.64 8.90 -8.39
CA LEU A 200 21.32 7.45 -8.34
C LEU A 200 19.83 7.08 -8.26
N TRP A 201 18.90 8.03 -8.18
CA TRP A 201 17.46 7.71 -8.16
C TRP A 201 16.91 7.35 -9.54
N ASP A 202 17.57 7.80 -10.61
CA ASP A 202 17.16 7.52 -11.99
C ASP A 202 17.56 6.11 -12.45
N ALA A 203 18.48 5.45 -11.74
CA ALA A 203 18.96 4.11 -12.05
C ALA A 203 17.98 3.04 -11.55
N GLN A 204 16.83 2.94 -12.24
CA GLN A 204 15.76 1.98 -11.92
C GLN A 204 16.27 0.54 -11.90
N ARG A 205 15.96 -0.19 -10.82
CA ARG A 205 16.21 -1.64 -10.71
C ARG A 205 14.96 -2.35 -10.29
N GLU A 206 14.78 -3.57 -10.78
CA GLU A 206 13.68 -4.43 -10.34
C GLU A 206 14.10 -5.22 -9.11
N PHE A 207 13.24 -5.27 -8.10
CA PHE A 207 13.45 -6.17 -6.96
C PHE A 207 13.63 -7.62 -7.49
N PRO A 208 14.64 -8.38 -7.02
CA PRO A 208 15.47 -8.10 -5.84
C PRO A 208 16.83 -7.46 -6.12
N VAL A 209 17.06 -6.82 -7.27
CA VAL A 209 18.38 -6.26 -7.58
C VAL A 209 18.62 -4.95 -6.82
N ALA A 210 19.62 -4.96 -5.94
CA ALA A 210 20.23 -3.77 -5.35
C ALA A 210 21.56 -3.45 -6.04
N VAL A 211 21.90 -2.17 -6.19
CA VAL A 211 23.22 -1.75 -6.69
C VAL A 211 24.01 -1.15 -5.54
N THR A 212 25.16 -1.73 -5.23
CA THR A 212 26.07 -1.26 -4.17
C THR A 212 27.39 -0.80 -4.79
N ALA A 213 28.32 -0.31 -3.96
CA ALA A 213 29.69 -0.03 -4.41
C ALA A 213 30.39 -1.27 -5.01
N ASN A 214 29.94 -2.47 -4.63
CA ASN A 214 30.47 -3.75 -5.12
C ASN A 214 29.69 -4.31 -6.33
N GLY A 215 28.80 -3.51 -6.93
CA GLY A 215 27.99 -3.90 -8.10
C GLY A 215 26.58 -4.37 -7.74
N ALA A 216 25.95 -5.07 -8.68
CA ALA A 216 24.60 -5.61 -8.49
C ALA A 216 24.61 -6.79 -7.51
N GLN A 217 23.70 -6.77 -6.55
CA GLN A 217 23.56 -7.76 -5.48
C GLN A 217 22.09 -8.07 -5.22
N ASP A 218 21.84 -9.19 -4.53
CA ASP A 218 20.48 -9.62 -4.16
C ASP A 218 20.04 -8.91 -2.86
N ALA A 219 19.12 -7.96 -2.96
CA ALA A 219 18.55 -7.22 -1.84
C ALA A 219 17.80 -8.11 -0.83
N ARG A 220 17.47 -9.36 -1.16
CA ARG A 220 16.89 -10.33 -0.21
C ARG A 220 17.90 -10.78 0.85
N CYS A 221 19.18 -10.73 0.52
CA CYS A 221 20.28 -11.07 1.42
C CYS A 221 20.74 -9.83 2.21
N MET A 222 21.55 -10.04 3.24
CA MET A 222 22.36 -8.98 3.84
C MET A 222 23.35 -8.48 2.79
N THR A 223 22.96 -7.39 2.13
CA THR A 223 23.56 -6.86 0.90
C THR A 223 23.95 -5.42 1.17
N GLY A 224 25.10 -4.99 0.64
CA GLY A 224 25.62 -3.64 0.88
C GLY A 224 26.65 -3.54 2.01
N GLY A 225 27.01 -2.29 2.32
CA GLY A 225 27.99 -1.93 3.36
C GLY A 225 27.34 -1.53 4.68
N ASN A 226 28.08 -0.76 5.48
CA ASN A 226 27.61 -0.24 6.76
C ASN A 226 26.56 0.86 6.52
N ASP A 227 25.28 0.50 6.58
CA ASP A 227 24.09 1.37 6.55
C ASP A 227 23.51 1.71 5.17
N ASP A 228 23.62 0.81 4.19
CA ASP A 228 22.94 1.00 2.90
C ASP A 228 21.43 0.81 3.02
N VAL A 229 20.66 1.63 2.28
CA VAL A 229 19.19 1.53 2.19
C VAL A 229 18.79 1.32 0.73
N PHE A 230 17.92 0.34 0.48
CA PHE A 230 17.35 0.07 -0.84
C PHE A 230 15.84 0.27 -0.80
N SER A 231 15.31 1.15 -1.65
CA SER A 231 13.88 1.47 -1.65
C SER A 231 13.23 1.03 -2.95
N TYR A 232 12.03 0.48 -2.85
CA TYR A 232 11.25 -0.02 -3.96
C TYR A 232 9.80 0.48 -3.84
N GLU A 233 9.18 0.83 -4.96
CA GLU A 233 7.72 1.00 -4.97
C GLU A 233 7.05 -0.36 -4.74
N VAL A 234 5.98 -0.37 -3.96
CA VAL A 234 5.08 -1.52 -3.88
C VAL A 234 4.39 -1.69 -5.24
N ASN A 235 4.33 -2.92 -5.75
CA ASN A 235 3.73 -3.22 -7.04
C ASN A 235 2.31 -2.63 -7.16
N GLN A 236 2.11 -1.79 -8.18
CA GLN A 236 0.88 -1.00 -8.33
C GLN A 236 -0.36 -1.84 -8.65
N SER A 237 -0.18 -3.06 -9.17
CA SER A 237 -1.28 -4.02 -9.39
C SER A 237 -1.82 -4.62 -8.10
N ASP A 238 -1.06 -4.53 -7.01
CA ASP A 238 -1.41 -5.18 -5.75
C ASP A 238 -2.18 -4.20 -4.85
N PRO A 239 -3.30 -4.61 -4.25
CA PRO A 239 -4.04 -3.76 -3.32
C PRO A 239 -3.30 -3.59 -1.98
N HIS A 240 -2.36 -4.48 -1.67
CA HIS A 240 -1.59 -4.50 -0.43
C HIS A 240 -0.08 -4.52 -0.69
N GLY A 241 0.68 -3.81 0.13
CA GLY A 241 2.12 -4.02 0.24
C GLY A 241 2.44 -5.05 1.31
N TRP A 242 3.51 -5.79 1.12
CA TRP A 242 4.01 -6.72 2.12
C TRP A 242 5.53 -6.85 2.09
N VAL A 243 6.09 -7.14 3.25
CA VAL A 243 7.50 -7.53 3.42
C VAL A 243 7.57 -8.64 4.46
N THR A 244 8.44 -9.61 4.23
CA THR A 244 8.68 -10.73 5.14
C THR A 244 10.18 -10.93 5.32
N ALA A 245 10.57 -11.36 6.51
CA ALA A 245 11.90 -11.86 6.80
C ALA A 245 11.79 -13.24 7.42
N PHE A 246 12.62 -14.18 6.98
CA PHE A 246 12.60 -15.53 7.50
C PHE A 246 14.00 -16.09 7.68
N THR A 247 14.16 -16.93 8.71
CA THR A 247 15.40 -17.64 9.01
C THR A 247 15.08 -19.14 9.08
N PRO A 248 15.31 -19.91 8.00
CA PRO A 248 14.86 -21.31 7.91
C PRO A 248 15.37 -22.20 9.04
N SER A 249 16.63 -22.04 9.45
CA SER A 249 17.23 -22.78 10.57
C SER A 249 16.54 -22.54 11.92
N GLN A 250 15.80 -21.44 12.05
CA GLN A 250 15.02 -21.12 13.25
C GLN A 250 13.53 -21.47 13.10
N GLY A 251 13.10 -21.89 11.91
CA GLY A 251 11.72 -22.28 11.61
C GLY A 251 10.72 -21.14 11.82
N LEU A 252 11.14 -19.88 11.63
CA LEU A 252 10.31 -18.70 11.88
C LEU A 252 10.35 -17.70 10.71
N LEU A 253 9.18 -17.19 10.36
CA LEU A 253 8.98 -16.06 9.47
C LEU A 253 8.28 -14.92 10.23
N LEU A 254 8.81 -13.71 10.08
CA LEU A 254 8.17 -12.44 10.43
C LEU A 254 7.62 -11.80 9.16
N GLY A 255 6.39 -11.31 9.19
CA GLY A 255 5.78 -10.64 8.06
C GLY A 255 4.99 -9.39 8.43
N TYR A 256 4.90 -8.49 7.47
CA TYR A 256 4.11 -7.26 7.50
C TYR A 256 3.26 -7.17 6.25
N LEU A 257 2.05 -6.63 6.41
CA LEU A 257 1.08 -6.42 5.34
C LEU A 257 0.31 -5.12 5.60
N TRP A 258 0.09 -4.31 4.58
CA TRP A 258 -0.65 -3.04 4.70
C TRP A 258 -1.42 -2.71 3.41
N PRO A 259 -2.49 -1.89 3.47
CA PRO A 259 -3.10 -1.32 2.27
C PRO A 259 -2.07 -0.48 1.50
N ARG A 260 -1.88 -0.75 0.21
CA ARG A 260 -0.86 -0.06 -0.60
C ARG A 260 -1.04 1.46 -0.60
N CYS A 261 -2.30 1.92 -0.54
CA CYS A 261 -2.64 3.34 -0.46
C CYS A 261 -2.12 4.03 0.82
N HIS A 262 -1.90 3.31 1.92
CA HIS A 262 -1.33 3.87 3.14
C HIS A 262 0.18 4.07 3.01
N TYR A 263 0.88 3.09 2.45
CA TYR A 263 2.34 3.08 2.35
C TYR A 263 2.76 2.52 0.98
N PRO A 264 3.01 3.39 -0.02
CA PRO A 264 3.34 2.95 -1.37
C PRO A 264 4.81 2.53 -1.55
N TRP A 265 5.64 2.65 -0.51
CA TRP A 265 7.07 2.32 -0.54
C TRP A 265 7.42 1.22 0.45
N VAL A 266 8.38 0.37 0.07
CA VAL A 266 9.09 -0.58 0.93
C VAL A 266 10.60 -0.30 0.83
N SER A 267 11.27 -0.19 1.96
CA SER A 267 12.69 0.14 2.07
C SER A 267 13.40 -0.90 2.93
N LEU A 268 14.63 -1.25 2.55
CA LEU A 268 15.42 -2.27 3.20
C LEU A 268 16.76 -1.69 3.63
N TRP A 269 16.89 -1.34 4.90
CA TRP A 269 18.17 -0.93 5.51
C TRP A 269 19.03 -2.14 5.88
N CYS A 270 20.33 -2.04 5.65
CA CYS A 270 21.32 -3.07 5.95
C CYS A 270 22.43 -2.49 6.82
N SER A 271 22.68 -3.11 7.98
CA SER A 271 23.85 -2.80 8.78
C SER A 271 24.61 -4.07 9.13
N SER A 272 25.88 -4.10 8.75
CA SER A 272 26.82 -5.20 9.00
C SER A 272 28.10 -4.66 9.64
N THR A 273 28.93 -5.53 10.21
CA THR A 273 30.29 -5.19 10.61
C THR A 273 31.17 -6.39 10.31
N ASP A 274 32.26 -6.18 9.57
CA ASP A 274 33.17 -7.24 9.13
C ASP A 274 32.47 -8.39 8.38
N GLY A 275 31.40 -8.08 7.65
CA GLY A 275 30.58 -9.06 6.91
C GLY A 275 29.50 -9.74 7.75
N GLU A 276 29.49 -9.54 9.08
CA GLU A 276 28.49 -10.12 9.97
C GLU A 276 27.25 -9.22 10.10
N PRO A 277 26.02 -9.77 10.02
CA PRO A 277 24.79 -9.00 10.17
C PRO A 277 24.65 -8.40 11.58
N ARG A 278 24.39 -7.09 11.67
CA ARG A 278 24.09 -6.40 12.94
C ARG A 278 22.63 -5.99 13.03
N ALA A 279 22.08 -5.47 11.93
CA ALA A 279 20.69 -5.04 11.87
C ALA A 279 20.17 -5.07 10.44
N ARG A 280 18.85 -5.24 10.31
CA ARG A 280 18.15 -5.16 9.03
C ARG A 280 16.81 -4.46 9.22
N GLY A 281 16.55 -3.42 8.42
CA GLY A 281 15.25 -2.76 8.32
C GLY A 281 14.33 -3.45 7.31
N LEU A 282 13.05 -3.61 7.67
CA LEU A 282 11.95 -4.07 6.83
C LEU A 282 10.91 -2.94 6.69
N GLU A 283 11.38 -1.78 6.28
CA GLU A 283 10.67 -0.51 6.40
C GLU A 283 9.60 -0.35 5.34
N PHE A 284 8.50 0.31 5.68
CA PHE A 284 7.46 0.66 4.72
C PHE A 284 6.81 1.98 5.08
N GLY A 285 6.49 2.80 4.08
CA GLY A 285 6.23 4.19 4.34
C GLY A 285 5.61 5.01 3.22
N THR A 286 5.32 6.27 3.54
CA THR A 286 4.81 7.29 2.62
C THR A 286 5.87 7.83 1.66
N THR A 287 7.14 7.55 1.93
CA THR A 287 8.27 7.94 1.11
C THR A 287 9.26 6.79 0.92
N GLY A 288 9.88 6.76 -0.26
CA GLY A 288 11.04 5.94 -0.56
C GLY A 288 12.35 6.71 -0.43
N LEU A 289 12.33 8.00 -0.09
CA LEU A 289 13.52 8.83 0.07
C LEU A 289 13.87 9.11 1.53
N HIS A 290 15.03 8.62 1.97
CA HIS A 290 15.62 8.79 3.28
C HIS A 290 16.42 10.10 3.31
N GLN A 291 15.72 11.23 3.17
CA GLN A 291 16.31 12.56 2.93
C GLN A 291 15.50 13.66 3.62
N PRO A 292 16.11 14.81 3.94
CA PRO A 292 15.43 15.94 4.58
C PRO A 292 14.45 16.65 3.61
N PHE A 293 13.46 17.36 4.16
CA PHE A 293 12.41 18.04 3.39
C PHE A 293 12.89 18.95 2.23
N PRO A 294 13.99 19.72 2.35
CA PRO A 294 14.49 20.52 1.22
C PRO A 294 14.88 19.69 -0.01
N ILE A 295 15.28 18.42 0.18
CA ILE A 295 15.55 17.49 -0.91
C ILE A 295 14.25 16.89 -1.42
N LEU A 296 13.38 16.43 -0.51
CA LEU A 296 12.08 15.85 -0.89
C LEU A 296 11.23 16.81 -1.73
N THR A 297 11.21 18.10 -1.40
CA THR A 297 10.48 19.13 -2.15
C THR A 297 11.04 19.41 -3.55
N ARG A 298 12.33 19.12 -3.80
CA ARG A 298 12.94 19.17 -5.14
C ARG A 298 12.64 17.91 -5.95
N HIS A 299 12.32 16.81 -5.27
CA HIS A 299 12.00 15.51 -5.85
C HIS A 299 10.64 15.02 -5.34
N PRO A 300 9.54 15.75 -5.63
CA PRO A 300 8.24 15.50 -5.01
C PRO A 300 7.63 14.15 -5.42
N ARG A 301 8.14 13.55 -6.50
CA ARG A 301 7.77 12.21 -6.94
C ARG A 301 8.98 11.42 -7.40
N ILE A 302 8.96 10.12 -7.11
CA ILE A 302 9.83 9.11 -7.75
C ILE A 302 8.92 8.01 -8.28
N PHE A 303 9.14 7.58 -9.53
CA PHE A 303 8.33 6.56 -10.20
C PHE A 303 6.82 6.88 -10.30
N GLY A 304 6.47 8.16 -10.16
CA GLY A 304 5.09 8.64 -10.11
C GLY A 304 4.47 8.66 -8.71
N LEU A 305 5.14 8.09 -7.70
CA LEU A 305 4.69 8.07 -6.30
C LEU A 305 5.19 9.28 -5.53
N PRO A 306 4.42 9.79 -4.55
CA PRO A 306 4.85 10.91 -3.71
C PRO A 306 6.07 10.54 -2.85
N THR A 307 6.89 11.55 -2.52
CA THR A 307 8.00 11.46 -1.55
C THR A 307 7.72 12.19 -0.24
N PHE A 308 6.54 12.80 -0.13
CA PHE A 308 5.95 13.38 1.07
C PHE A 308 4.43 13.48 0.93
N GLU A 309 3.74 13.54 2.06
CA GLU A 309 2.30 13.83 2.16
C GLU A 309 2.09 15.25 2.71
N HIS A 310 0.89 15.79 2.50
CA HIS A 310 0.43 17.03 3.13
C HIS A 310 -0.68 16.70 4.13
N LEU A 311 -0.63 17.31 5.31
CA LEU A 311 -1.67 17.24 6.32
C LEU A 311 -2.06 18.67 6.71
N ASP A 312 -3.31 19.05 6.45
CA ASP A 312 -3.81 20.40 6.70
C ASP A 312 -3.97 20.68 8.20
N ALA A 313 -4.22 21.94 8.56
CA ALA A 313 -4.44 22.36 9.93
C ALA A 313 -5.60 21.59 10.56
N MET A 314 -5.39 21.02 11.76
CA MET A 314 -6.38 20.24 12.49
C MET A 314 -6.86 18.95 11.81
N GLU A 315 -6.34 18.64 10.63
CA GLU A 315 -6.64 17.41 9.90
C GLU A 315 -6.02 16.20 10.61
N THR A 316 -6.75 15.10 10.56
CA THR A 316 -6.34 13.79 11.06
C THR A 316 -6.35 12.79 9.91
N PHE A 317 -5.33 11.94 9.82
CA PHE A 317 -5.37 10.76 8.97
C PHE A 317 -5.13 9.49 9.79
N GLN A 318 -5.54 8.37 9.21
CA GLN A 318 -5.32 7.05 9.78
C GLN A 318 -4.54 6.17 8.81
N LYS A 319 -3.57 5.40 9.32
CA LYS A 319 -2.92 4.32 8.58
C LYS A 319 -2.89 3.05 9.43
N SER A 320 -2.92 1.91 8.77
CA SER A 320 -2.95 0.61 9.42
C SER A 320 -2.08 -0.42 8.71
N PHE A 321 -1.66 -1.41 9.47
CA PHE A 321 -0.92 -2.57 8.98
C PHE A 321 -1.17 -3.79 9.90
N CYS A 322 -0.84 -4.97 9.40
CA CYS A 322 -0.78 -6.21 10.15
C CYS A 322 0.67 -6.65 10.25
N CYS A 323 1.08 -7.15 11.41
CA CYS A 323 2.31 -7.92 11.56
C CYS A 323 2.00 -9.34 12.01
N PHE A 324 2.80 -10.31 11.58
CA PHE A 324 2.54 -11.70 11.89
C PHE A 324 3.81 -12.54 12.03
N LEU A 325 3.71 -13.61 12.82
CA LEU A 325 4.70 -14.66 12.95
C LEU A 325 4.12 -15.98 12.43
N LEU A 326 4.93 -16.73 11.71
CA LEU A 326 4.58 -18.02 11.13
C LEU A 326 5.68 -19.05 11.40
N GLU A 327 5.31 -20.24 11.87
CA GLU A 327 6.22 -21.39 11.84
C GLU A 327 6.38 -21.91 10.41
N ILE A 328 7.62 -22.01 9.96
CA ILE A 328 8.01 -22.47 8.62
C ILE A 328 8.89 -23.72 8.71
N PRO A 329 8.89 -24.59 7.68
CA PRO A 329 9.79 -25.74 7.64
C PRO A 329 11.24 -25.29 7.37
N THR A 330 12.21 -26.14 7.70
CA THR A 330 13.64 -25.80 7.54
C THR A 330 14.09 -25.69 6.09
N ASP A 331 13.33 -26.24 5.15
CA ASP A 331 13.55 -26.17 3.71
C ASP A 331 12.71 -25.06 3.04
N PHE A 332 12.21 -24.09 3.82
CA PHE A 332 11.37 -23.01 3.29
C PHE A 332 12.12 -22.11 2.29
N CYS A 333 11.56 -21.96 1.08
CA CYS A 333 12.21 -21.28 -0.06
C CYS A 333 11.93 -19.78 -0.16
N GLY A 334 11.07 -19.26 0.73
CA GLY A 334 10.65 -17.86 0.74
C GLY A 334 9.24 -17.64 0.22
N VAL A 335 8.79 -16.38 0.30
CA VAL A 335 7.41 -15.99 0.02
C VAL A 335 7.26 -15.53 -1.42
N GLN A 336 6.39 -16.20 -2.17
CA GLN A 336 6.06 -15.83 -3.55
C GLN A 336 5.01 -14.73 -3.60
N ALA A 337 3.95 -14.87 -2.81
CA ALA A 337 2.84 -13.94 -2.78
C ALA A 337 2.10 -14.02 -1.44
N ILE A 338 1.51 -12.90 -1.05
CA ILE A 338 0.54 -12.81 0.04
C ILE A 338 -0.74 -12.23 -0.54
N THR A 339 -1.86 -12.88 -0.26
CA THR A 339 -3.20 -12.43 -0.63
C THR A 339 -4.06 -12.33 0.61
N VAL A 340 -5.01 -11.41 0.58
CA VAL A 340 -6.01 -11.26 1.64
C VAL A 340 -7.39 -11.41 1.04
N ALA A 341 -8.21 -12.20 1.72
CA ALA A 341 -9.62 -12.34 1.44
C ALA A 341 -10.40 -12.02 2.72
N THR A 342 -11.44 -11.21 2.58
CA THR A 342 -12.39 -10.91 3.65
C THR A 342 -13.70 -11.63 3.34
N ALA A 343 -14.29 -12.26 4.35
CA ALA A 343 -15.61 -12.88 4.25
C ALA A 343 -16.36 -12.65 5.57
N GLY A 344 -17.32 -11.70 5.56
CA GLY A 344 -17.93 -11.16 6.78
C GLY A 344 -16.87 -10.57 7.71
N THR A 345 -16.93 -10.91 8.99
CA THR A 345 -15.96 -10.43 10.02
C THR A 345 -14.64 -11.21 10.06
N ALA A 346 -14.43 -12.15 9.13
CA ALA A 346 -13.21 -12.94 9.08
C ALA A 346 -12.27 -12.46 7.97
N THR A 347 -11.03 -12.17 8.36
CA THR A 347 -9.94 -11.87 7.42
C THR A 347 -9.04 -13.09 7.29
N THR A 348 -8.79 -13.52 6.06
CA THR A 348 -7.92 -14.65 5.75
C THR A 348 -6.68 -14.14 5.02
N LEU A 349 -5.51 -14.30 5.65
CA LEU A 349 -4.21 -14.12 5.03
C LEU A 349 -3.77 -15.44 4.42
N ARG A 350 -3.48 -15.46 3.11
CA ARG A 350 -2.93 -16.61 2.41
C ARG A 350 -1.55 -16.28 1.87
N LEU A 351 -0.59 -17.15 2.14
CA LEU A 351 0.80 -17.07 1.68
C LEU A 351 1.11 -18.28 0.81
N SER A 352 1.76 -18.06 -0.33
CA SER A 352 2.31 -19.13 -1.19
C SER A 352 3.85 -19.10 -1.16
N GLU A 353 4.46 -20.26 -1.08
CA GLU A 353 5.93 -20.41 -1.11
C GLU A 353 6.48 -20.31 -2.54
N LYS A 354 7.71 -19.81 -2.68
CA LYS A 354 8.44 -19.78 -3.96
C LYS A 354 8.76 -21.19 -4.44
N GLY A 355 8.42 -21.47 -5.69
CA GLY A 355 8.86 -22.70 -6.39
C GLY A 355 8.25 -23.99 -5.86
N SER A 356 7.14 -23.92 -5.10
CA SER A 356 6.44 -25.10 -4.58
C SER A 356 4.92 -24.87 -4.57
N GLU A 357 4.16 -25.94 -4.31
CA GLU A 357 2.71 -25.86 -4.06
C GLU A 357 2.40 -25.61 -2.57
N ARG A 358 3.40 -25.27 -1.74
CA ARG A 358 3.18 -25.06 -0.32
C ARG A 358 2.47 -23.75 -0.06
N THR A 359 1.44 -23.83 0.78
CA THR A 359 0.61 -22.68 1.14
C THR A 359 0.38 -22.62 2.64
N PHE A 360 0.21 -21.41 3.14
CA PHE A 360 -0.24 -21.12 4.48
C PHE A 360 -1.49 -20.26 4.46
N GLU A 361 -2.41 -20.52 5.39
CA GLU A 361 -3.60 -19.72 5.63
C GLU A 361 -3.74 -19.42 7.12
N ALA A 362 -3.87 -18.14 7.45
CA ALA A 362 -4.31 -17.68 8.76
C ALA A 362 -5.66 -16.99 8.63
N ARG A 363 -6.67 -17.48 9.33
CA ARG A 363 -7.98 -16.84 9.45
C ARG A 363 -8.09 -16.19 10.82
N ALA A 364 -8.07 -14.86 10.85
CA ALA A 364 -8.39 -14.09 12.03
C ALA A 364 -9.91 -13.86 12.09
N LYS A 365 -10.50 -14.04 13.27
CA LYS A 365 -11.84 -13.55 13.57
C LYS A 365 -11.69 -12.23 14.30
N GLU A 366 -12.43 -11.21 13.89
CA GLU A 366 -12.65 -10.07 14.78
C GLU A 366 -13.45 -10.58 15.99
N GLU A 367 -12.83 -10.58 17.18
CA GLU A 367 -13.58 -10.82 18.41
C GLU A 367 -14.47 -9.61 18.64
N THR A 368 -15.78 -9.81 18.55
CA THR A 368 -16.80 -8.83 18.93
C THR A 368 -16.76 -8.65 20.45
N GLY A 369 -15.75 -7.95 20.97
CA GLY A 369 -15.64 -7.55 22.36
C GLY A 369 -15.72 -6.04 22.45
N ASP A 370 -16.94 -5.50 22.65
CA ASP A 370 -17.27 -4.09 22.98
C ASP A 370 -16.47 -2.98 22.27
N PHE A 371 -15.93 -3.28 21.09
CA PHE A 371 -15.47 -2.34 20.10
C PHE A 371 -16.27 -2.68 18.85
N THR A 372 -17.36 -1.95 18.63
CA THR A 372 -18.18 -2.09 17.42
C THR A 372 -17.30 -1.78 16.19
N PRO A 373 -17.08 -2.74 15.29
CA PRO A 373 -16.69 -2.44 13.93
C PRO A 373 -17.99 -2.18 13.16
N HIS A 374 -18.34 -0.91 12.95
CA HIS A 374 -19.44 -0.58 12.03
C HIS A 374 -19.00 -0.94 10.61
N SER A 375 -19.33 -2.15 10.18
CA SER A 375 -19.12 -2.62 8.80
C SER A 375 -20.48 -2.90 8.16
N PHE A 376 -20.69 -2.35 6.96
CA PHE A 376 -21.86 -2.57 6.12
C PHE A 376 -21.41 -3.23 4.81
N GLU A 377 -22.14 -4.22 4.28
CA GLU A 377 -21.81 -4.91 3.03
C GLU A 377 -23.05 -5.29 2.16
N ILE A 378 -22.91 -5.03 0.83
CA ILE A 378 -23.55 -5.64 -0.39
C ILE A 378 -24.84 -5.03 -1.02
N VAL A 379 -24.81 -4.81 -2.35
CA VAL A 379 -25.95 -4.61 -3.29
C VAL A 379 -25.73 -5.34 -4.62
N SER A 380 -26.76 -6.05 -5.13
CA SER A 380 -26.79 -6.64 -6.49
C SER A 380 -27.36 -5.67 -7.53
N LEU A 381 -26.87 -5.70 -8.78
CA LEU A 381 -27.44 -4.94 -9.90
C LEU A 381 -27.90 -5.88 -11.03
N THR A 382 -28.98 -5.52 -11.74
CA THR A 382 -29.46 -6.21 -12.95
C THR A 382 -29.72 -5.19 -14.06
N TYR A 383 -29.46 -5.55 -15.32
CA TYR A 383 -29.61 -4.68 -16.49
C TYR A 383 -30.62 -5.27 -17.49
N GLU A 384 -31.55 -4.46 -18.01
CA GLU A 384 -32.43 -4.82 -19.13
C GLU A 384 -32.19 -3.92 -20.37
N HIS A 385 -32.21 -4.54 -21.55
CA HIS A 385 -31.85 -3.93 -22.83
C HIS A 385 -33.12 -3.55 -23.61
N SER A 386 -33.36 -2.26 -23.85
CA SER A 386 -34.37 -1.81 -24.82
C SER A 386 -33.71 -1.56 -26.18
N ARG A 387 -34.13 -2.31 -27.21
CA ARG A 387 -33.63 -2.17 -28.59
C ARG A 387 -34.36 -1.02 -29.30
N GLY A 388 -33.59 -0.07 -29.85
CA GLY A 388 -34.06 1.01 -30.75
C GLY A 388 -33.12 1.19 -31.96
N PRO A 389 -33.58 1.79 -33.08
CA PRO A 389 -33.30 1.29 -34.42
C PRO A 389 -32.04 1.82 -35.11
N ARG A 390 -31.55 0.98 -36.03
CA ARG A 390 -30.34 1.12 -36.86
C ARG A 390 -30.52 2.22 -37.92
N ALA A 391 -29.63 3.21 -37.96
CA ALA A 391 -29.54 4.22 -39.02
C ALA A 391 -28.36 3.97 -39.97
N GLN A 392 -28.56 4.37 -41.22
CA GLN A 392 -27.87 3.93 -42.45
C GLN A 392 -26.56 4.70 -42.75
N ARG A 393 -25.70 4.06 -43.55
CA ARG A 393 -24.47 4.59 -44.16
C ARG A 393 -24.77 5.63 -45.25
N GLU A 394 -23.86 6.60 -45.39
CA GLU A 394 -23.54 7.26 -46.67
C GLU A 394 -22.01 7.36 -46.84
N GLU A 395 -21.54 7.21 -48.09
CA GLU A 395 -20.14 7.13 -48.51
C GLU A 395 -19.64 8.40 -49.23
N ALA A 396 -18.41 8.82 -48.89
CA ALA A 396 -17.28 9.35 -49.71
C ALA A 396 -17.46 10.68 -50.52
N PRO A 397 -16.40 11.34 -51.12
CA PRO A 397 -14.97 10.94 -51.27
C PRO A 397 -13.87 12.06 -51.21
N GLY A 398 -12.59 11.62 -51.19
CA GLY A 398 -11.40 12.31 -51.76
C GLY A 398 -10.53 13.15 -50.80
N GLY A 399 -9.19 13.18 -50.82
CA GLY A 399 -8.14 12.47 -51.57
C GLY A 399 -6.75 13.15 -51.37
N LEU A 400 -5.70 12.33 -51.13
CA LEU A 400 -4.24 12.51 -51.40
C LEU A 400 -3.40 13.57 -50.63
N PRO A 401 -2.05 13.52 -50.65
CA PRO A 401 -1.13 12.38 -50.39
C PRO A 401 0.09 12.77 -49.51
N TRP A 402 0.70 11.84 -48.76
CA TRP A 402 2.09 12.03 -48.26
C TRP A 402 2.91 10.74 -48.34
N GLY A 403 3.91 10.77 -49.23
CA GLY A 403 5.31 10.46 -48.91
C GLY A 403 5.70 9.06 -48.48
N ASP A 404 6.01 8.23 -49.47
CA ASP A 404 6.70 6.94 -49.38
C ASP A 404 8.09 7.06 -48.71
N ARG A 405 8.34 6.26 -47.67
CA ARG A 405 9.68 5.76 -47.33
C ARG A 405 9.55 4.25 -47.10
N GLY A 406 10.01 3.50 -48.10
CA GLY A 406 10.00 2.06 -48.12
C GLY A 406 10.71 1.40 -46.93
N GLY A 407 9.94 0.67 -46.15
CA GLY A 407 10.31 -0.60 -45.53
C GLY A 407 9.31 -1.64 -46.03
N GLY A 408 9.78 -2.75 -46.59
CA GLY A 408 8.91 -3.73 -47.25
C GLY A 408 7.75 -4.16 -46.36
N LYS A 409 6.50 -3.93 -46.81
CA LYS A 409 5.30 -4.44 -46.16
C LYS A 409 5.33 -5.97 -46.25
N MET A 410 5.71 -6.63 -45.16
CA MET A 410 5.30 -8.02 -44.95
C MET A 410 3.77 -8.06 -44.96
N ALA A 411 3.19 -9.12 -45.53
CA ALA A 411 1.75 -9.27 -45.55
C ALA A 411 1.20 -9.25 -44.10
N PRO A 412 0.09 -8.55 -43.83
CA PRO A 412 -0.46 -8.43 -42.49
C PRO A 412 -0.74 -9.82 -41.92
N SER A 413 -0.31 -10.04 -40.68
CA SER A 413 -0.53 -11.31 -39.98
C SER A 413 -2.03 -11.60 -39.89
N GLN A 414 -2.41 -12.87 -39.70
CA GLN A 414 -3.83 -13.21 -39.52
C GLN A 414 -4.42 -12.48 -38.30
N VAL A 415 -3.63 -12.30 -37.23
CA VAL A 415 -4.01 -11.53 -36.04
C VAL A 415 -4.31 -10.07 -36.36
N GLU A 416 -3.48 -9.41 -37.18
CA GLU A 416 -3.72 -8.03 -37.60
C GLU A 416 -5.02 -7.90 -38.40
N LYS A 417 -5.30 -8.85 -39.29
CA LYS A 417 -6.56 -8.88 -40.06
C LYS A 417 -7.77 -9.11 -39.16
N ASP A 418 -7.66 -10.02 -38.18
CA ASP A 418 -8.73 -10.34 -37.24
C ASP A 418 -9.04 -9.10 -36.37
N LEU A 419 -8.01 -8.43 -35.83
CA LEU A 419 -8.15 -7.18 -35.05
C LEU A 419 -8.82 -6.07 -35.89
N LYS A 420 -8.31 -5.79 -37.09
CA LYS A 420 -8.87 -4.77 -37.98
C LYS A 420 -10.32 -5.09 -38.35
N SER A 421 -10.62 -6.33 -38.73
CA SER A 421 -11.97 -6.74 -39.12
C SER A 421 -12.95 -6.63 -37.96
N ALA A 422 -12.57 -7.05 -36.75
CA ALA A 422 -13.44 -6.99 -35.58
C ALA A 422 -13.70 -5.54 -35.14
N LEU A 423 -12.69 -4.68 -35.25
CA LEU A 423 -12.85 -3.26 -34.93
C LEU A 423 -13.71 -2.52 -35.96
N MET A 424 -13.53 -2.80 -37.26
CA MET A 424 -14.36 -2.25 -38.33
C MET A 424 -15.83 -2.69 -38.22
N SER A 425 -16.09 -3.94 -37.84
CA SER A 425 -17.46 -4.45 -37.68
C SER A 425 -18.09 -4.13 -36.31
N LYS A 426 -17.28 -3.64 -35.36
CA LYS A 426 -17.69 -3.30 -33.99
C LYS A 426 -18.41 -4.47 -33.30
N GLU A 427 -17.89 -5.68 -33.50
CA GLU A 427 -18.41 -6.91 -32.87
C GLU A 427 -17.62 -7.23 -31.60
N THR A 428 -18.24 -7.04 -30.43
CA THR A 428 -17.59 -7.17 -29.11
C THR A 428 -16.88 -8.51 -28.93
N GLU A 429 -17.56 -9.63 -29.18
CA GLU A 429 -16.98 -10.97 -28.95
C GLU A 429 -15.78 -11.22 -29.86
N ARG A 430 -15.89 -10.89 -31.15
CA ARG A 430 -14.79 -11.06 -32.11
C ARG A 430 -13.60 -10.17 -31.79
N TRP A 431 -13.86 -8.97 -31.26
CA TRP A 431 -12.80 -8.07 -30.83
C TRP A 431 -12.05 -8.62 -29.61
N LEU A 432 -12.78 -9.09 -28.59
CA LEU A 432 -12.18 -9.72 -27.41
C LEU A 432 -11.39 -10.99 -27.76
N ASP A 433 -11.93 -11.83 -28.64
CA ASP A 433 -11.24 -13.02 -29.16
C ASP A 433 -9.97 -12.66 -29.93
N ALA A 434 -10.02 -11.64 -30.78
CA ALA A 434 -8.86 -11.17 -31.54
C ALA A 434 -7.77 -10.60 -30.63
N VAL A 435 -8.15 -9.83 -29.60
CA VAL A 435 -7.22 -9.31 -28.57
C VAL A 435 -6.61 -10.46 -27.76
N ALA A 436 -7.42 -11.42 -27.30
CA ALA A 436 -6.94 -12.59 -26.56
C ALA A 436 -5.97 -13.45 -27.40
N LYS A 437 -6.26 -13.62 -28.70
CA LYS A 437 -5.39 -14.30 -29.64
C LYS A 437 -4.08 -13.54 -29.85
N ALA A 438 -4.11 -12.21 -29.99
CA ALA A 438 -2.91 -11.39 -30.12
C ALA A 438 -1.99 -11.52 -28.90
N VAL A 439 -2.55 -11.41 -27.69
CA VAL A 439 -1.81 -11.60 -26.43
C VAL A 439 -1.21 -13.00 -26.34
N LYS A 440 -1.96 -14.04 -26.74
CA LYS A 440 -1.46 -15.42 -26.78
C LYS A 440 -0.30 -15.61 -27.76
N GLU A 441 -0.29 -14.87 -28.86
CA GLU A 441 0.80 -14.84 -29.84
C GLU A 441 1.94 -13.89 -29.45
N GLY A 442 1.90 -13.31 -28.24
CA GLY A 442 2.98 -12.51 -27.66
C GLY A 442 2.94 -11.03 -28.02
N TRP A 443 1.82 -10.52 -28.52
CA TRP A 443 1.66 -9.09 -28.84
C TRP A 443 1.44 -8.27 -27.57
N ASP A 444 2.15 -7.16 -27.44
CA ASP A 444 1.91 -6.16 -26.41
C ASP A 444 0.83 -5.12 -26.83
N GLY A 445 0.43 -4.27 -25.89
CA GLY A 445 -0.60 -3.26 -26.12
C GLY A 445 -0.21 -2.23 -27.19
N PHE A 446 1.09 -1.93 -27.36
CA PHE A 446 1.57 -0.99 -28.37
C PHE A 446 1.48 -1.58 -29.77
N GLN A 447 1.82 -2.86 -29.92
CA GLN A 447 1.70 -3.59 -31.19
C GLN A 447 0.23 -3.74 -31.63
N ILE A 448 -0.68 -4.00 -30.69
CA ILE A 448 -2.13 -4.04 -30.97
C ILE A 448 -2.63 -2.65 -31.41
N GLN A 449 -2.22 -1.58 -30.71
CA GLN A 449 -2.59 -0.20 -31.06
C GLN A 449 -2.09 0.18 -32.45
N GLN A 450 -0.85 -0.19 -32.80
CA GLN A 450 -0.28 0.07 -34.12
C GLN A 450 -1.03 -0.71 -35.21
N ALA A 451 -1.41 -1.96 -34.96
CA ALA A 451 -2.17 -2.77 -35.90
C ALA A 451 -3.53 -2.15 -36.26
N VAL A 452 -4.22 -1.50 -35.32
CA VAL A 452 -5.56 -0.94 -35.58
C VAL A 452 -5.57 0.56 -35.87
N ALA A 453 -4.40 1.21 -35.91
CA ALA A 453 -4.28 2.66 -36.04
C ALA A 453 -5.01 3.25 -37.27
N GLU A 454 -5.00 2.53 -38.39
CA GLU A 454 -5.71 2.92 -39.62
C GLU A 454 -7.23 2.98 -39.40
N VAL A 455 -7.81 1.92 -38.81
CA VAL A 455 -9.24 1.82 -38.50
C VAL A 455 -9.65 2.88 -37.48
N VAL A 456 -8.81 3.12 -36.46
CA VAL A 456 -9.03 4.18 -35.48
C VAL A 456 -9.00 5.56 -36.14
N THR A 457 -8.13 5.79 -37.13
CA THR A 457 -8.02 7.08 -37.79
C THR A 457 -9.20 7.36 -38.73
N GLU A 458 -9.78 6.32 -39.34
CA GLU A 458 -10.95 6.43 -40.22
C GLU A 458 -12.25 6.75 -39.46
N ASP A 459 -12.43 6.16 -38.27
CA ASP A 459 -13.58 6.41 -37.40
C ASP A 459 -13.13 6.58 -35.93
N PRO A 460 -12.47 7.70 -35.58
CA PRO A 460 -11.89 7.89 -34.26
C PRO A 460 -12.96 7.92 -33.17
N VAL A 461 -14.09 8.56 -33.46
CA VAL A 461 -15.20 8.69 -32.51
C VAL A 461 -15.93 7.36 -32.33
N GLY A 462 -16.29 6.69 -33.42
CA GLY A 462 -17.02 5.44 -33.35
C GLY A 462 -16.17 4.26 -32.85
N THR A 463 -14.86 4.28 -33.10
CA THR A 463 -13.91 3.31 -32.56
C THR A 463 -13.67 3.53 -31.08
N ALA A 464 -13.48 4.78 -30.63
CA ALA A 464 -13.40 5.10 -29.20
C ALA A 464 -14.69 4.67 -28.46
N ARG A 465 -15.87 4.99 -29.02
CA ARG A 465 -17.18 4.57 -28.47
C ARG A 465 -17.28 3.05 -28.32
N PHE A 466 -16.85 2.31 -29.34
CA PHE A 466 -16.87 0.84 -29.30
C PHE A 466 -15.91 0.30 -28.23
N MET A 467 -14.66 0.75 -28.24
CA MET A 467 -13.62 0.32 -27.29
C MET A 467 -14.01 0.59 -25.83
N GLU A 468 -14.57 1.77 -25.55
CA GLU A 468 -15.08 2.11 -24.22
C GLU A 468 -16.25 1.22 -23.80
N THR A 469 -17.15 0.89 -24.73
CA THR A 469 -18.30 0.02 -24.44
C THR A 469 -17.90 -1.43 -24.25
N THR A 470 -16.88 -1.90 -24.98
CA THR A 470 -16.41 -3.29 -24.92
C THR A 470 -15.54 -3.58 -23.70
N HIS A 471 -14.74 -2.60 -23.26
CA HIS A 471 -13.77 -2.81 -22.17
C HIS A 471 -14.21 -2.24 -20.81
N ARG A 472 -15.36 -1.55 -20.72
CA ARG A 472 -15.92 -1.12 -19.43
C ARG A 472 -16.94 -2.13 -18.89
N PRO A 473 -16.97 -2.33 -17.57
CA PRO A 473 -17.99 -3.18 -16.95
C PRO A 473 -19.37 -2.53 -17.06
N THR A 474 -20.39 -3.33 -17.31
CA THR A 474 -21.79 -2.86 -17.39
C THR A 474 -22.45 -2.70 -16.02
N GLN A 475 -21.78 -3.16 -14.96
CA GLN A 475 -22.22 -3.09 -13.56
C GLN A 475 -21.00 -2.94 -12.64
N ALA A 476 -21.15 -2.21 -11.54
CA ALA A 476 -20.14 -2.12 -10.49
C ALA A 476 -20.79 -2.12 -9.12
N MET A 477 -20.07 -2.64 -8.13
CA MET A 477 -20.45 -2.59 -6.72
C MET A 477 -19.32 -1.91 -5.95
N ALA A 478 -19.67 -0.98 -5.08
CA ALA A 478 -18.73 -0.27 -4.22
C ALA A 478 -19.26 -0.22 -2.79
N VAL A 479 -18.36 -0.32 -1.82
CA VAL A 479 -18.67 -0.13 -0.40
C VAL A 479 -18.33 1.32 -0.04
N ILE A 480 -19.32 2.05 0.46
CA ILE A 480 -19.14 3.42 0.95
C ILE A 480 -18.88 3.35 2.45
N GLY A 481 -17.64 3.62 2.86
CA GLY A 481 -17.31 3.75 4.27
C GLY A 481 -17.85 5.07 4.82
N MET A 482 -18.78 4.98 5.78
CA MET A 482 -19.25 6.13 6.54
C MET A 482 -18.30 6.38 7.72
N ASP A 483 -18.13 7.65 8.10
CA ASP A 483 -17.38 7.98 9.33
C ASP A 483 -18.22 7.68 10.57
N ASP A 484 -17.57 7.39 11.69
CA ASP A 484 -18.23 7.17 12.98
C ASP A 484 -18.99 8.43 13.47
N GLU A 485 -18.62 9.63 13.00
CA GLU A 485 -19.35 10.88 13.29
C GLU A 485 -20.62 11.06 12.44
N ALA A 486 -20.85 10.19 11.45
CA ALA A 486 -22.01 10.23 10.56
C ALA A 486 -23.25 9.51 11.14
N GLU A 487 -23.19 9.04 12.39
CA GLU A 487 -24.17 8.15 13.05
C GLU A 487 -25.62 8.66 13.12
N GLU A 488 -25.91 9.91 12.75
CA GLU A 488 -27.27 10.49 12.79
C GLU A 488 -27.81 10.97 11.43
N TRP A 489 -27.17 10.63 10.30
CA TRP A 489 -27.64 11.08 8.98
C TRP A 489 -29.10 10.67 8.70
N GLU A 490 -29.55 9.56 9.28
CA GLU A 490 -30.92 9.03 9.17
C GLU A 490 -31.98 9.95 9.79
N HIS A 491 -31.57 10.78 10.75
CA HIS A 491 -32.40 11.80 11.40
C HIS A 491 -32.22 13.17 10.75
N ALA A 492 -31.20 13.35 9.91
CA ALA A 492 -30.99 14.55 9.12
C ALA A 492 -31.89 14.53 7.87
N VAL A 493 -32.36 15.71 7.44
CA VAL A 493 -33.19 15.87 6.23
C VAL A 493 -32.34 15.81 4.93
N HIS A 494 -31.05 15.50 5.05
CA HIS A 494 -30.08 15.52 3.96
C HIS A 494 -29.21 14.27 4.00
N TYR A 495 -28.95 13.68 2.82
CA TYR A 495 -27.99 12.60 2.66
C TYR A 495 -26.56 13.08 2.95
N HIS A 496 -25.76 12.23 3.60
CA HIS A 496 -24.37 12.52 3.88
C HIS A 496 -23.55 12.63 2.58
N ASP A 497 -22.59 13.55 2.55
CA ASP A 497 -21.74 13.80 1.37
C ASP A 497 -20.96 12.55 0.92
N LYS A 498 -20.55 11.67 1.83
CA LYS A 498 -19.92 10.37 1.54
C LYS A 498 -20.84 9.42 0.78
N MET A 499 -22.12 9.34 1.16
CA MET A 499 -23.10 8.54 0.42
C MET A 499 -23.24 9.04 -1.01
N ILE A 500 -23.38 10.37 -1.15
CA ILE A 500 -23.49 11.03 -2.44
C ILE A 500 -22.22 10.81 -3.28
N THR A 501 -21.03 11.05 -2.72
CA THR A 501 -19.74 10.93 -3.40
C THR A 501 -19.42 9.49 -3.78
N GLY A 502 -19.72 8.53 -2.90
CA GLY A 502 -19.53 7.12 -3.15
C GLY A 502 -20.46 6.60 -4.25
N ALA A 503 -21.74 7.01 -4.24
CA ALA A 503 -22.66 6.73 -5.33
C ALA A 503 -22.17 7.31 -6.66
N PHE A 504 -21.72 8.57 -6.68
CA PHE A 504 -21.16 9.18 -7.89
C PHE A 504 -19.92 8.45 -8.40
N SER A 505 -19.02 8.04 -7.51
CA SER A 505 -17.82 7.30 -7.87
C SER A 505 -18.15 5.93 -8.47
N ALA A 506 -19.12 5.22 -7.87
CA ALA A 506 -19.62 3.95 -8.39
C ALA A 506 -20.27 4.12 -9.76
N MET A 507 -21.14 5.13 -9.93
CA MET A 507 -21.74 5.46 -11.22
C MET A 507 -20.68 5.79 -12.27
N TRP A 508 -19.64 6.55 -11.91
CA TRP A 508 -18.56 6.92 -12.84
C TRP A 508 -17.74 5.72 -13.33
N SER A 509 -17.60 4.68 -12.50
CA SER A 509 -16.86 3.47 -12.86
C SER A 509 -17.53 2.67 -13.98
N ILE A 510 -18.85 2.82 -14.15
CA ILE A 510 -19.65 2.15 -15.17
C ILE A 510 -20.23 3.12 -16.22
N TYR A 511 -20.24 4.42 -15.93
CA TYR A 511 -20.79 5.42 -16.85
C TYR A 511 -19.97 5.42 -18.13
N PRO A 512 -20.60 5.16 -19.28
CA PRO A 512 -19.82 4.77 -20.45
C PRO A 512 -19.15 5.96 -21.16
N ARG A 513 -19.50 7.24 -20.88
CA ARG A 513 -19.12 8.37 -21.79
C ARG A 513 -19.02 9.74 -21.11
N ILE A 514 -18.33 10.68 -21.76
CA ILE A 514 -18.75 12.10 -21.76
C ILE A 514 -19.65 12.26 -23.01
N PRO A 515 -20.96 12.53 -22.87
CA PRO A 515 -21.84 12.62 -24.03
C PRO A 515 -21.42 13.80 -24.94
N GLN A 516 -21.26 13.52 -26.23
CA GLN A 516 -21.03 14.55 -27.27
C GLN A 516 -22.35 15.17 -27.77
N GLU A 517 -23.47 14.59 -27.36
CA GLU A 517 -24.85 15.00 -27.65
C GLU A 517 -25.49 15.54 -26.35
N ASP A 518 -26.75 15.98 -26.39
CA ASP A 518 -27.45 16.42 -25.18
C ASP A 518 -27.44 15.30 -24.12
N PRO A 519 -26.78 15.49 -22.95
CA PRO A 519 -26.72 14.50 -21.88
C PRO A 519 -28.10 14.01 -21.42
N TRP A 520 -29.15 14.80 -21.67
CA TRP A 520 -30.52 14.52 -21.26
C TRP A 520 -31.34 13.74 -22.29
N ALA A 521 -30.86 13.56 -23.51
CA ALA A 521 -31.63 12.89 -24.55
C ALA A 521 -31.92 11.40 -24.24
N ASP A 522 -33.08 10.90 -24.69
CA ASP A 522 -33.54 9.53 -24.45
C ASP A 522 -32.62 8.47 -25.07
N ASN A 523 -31.79 8.85 -26.03
CA ASN A 523 -30.80 7.99 -26.68
C ASN A 523 -29.45 7.93 -25.94
N VAL A 524 -29.28 8.67 -24.83
CA VAL A 524 -28.07 8.64 -24.00
C VAL A 524 -28.25 7.64 -22.86
N PRO A 525 -27.34 6.65 -22.72
CA PRO A 525 -27.39 5.70 -21.61
C PRO A 525 -27.39 6.43 -20.26
N LYS A 526 -28.35 6.05 -19.42
CA LYS A 526 -28.43 6.49 -18.03
C LYS A 526 -27.83 5.42 -17.14
N VAL A 527 -27.25 5.85 -16.03
CA VAL A 527 -26.83 4.94 -14.96
C VAL A 527 -27.71 5.20 -13.76
N ASP A 528 -28.15 4.10 -13.17
CA ASP A 528 -28.88 4.06 -11.91
C ASP A 528 -27.95 3.55 -10.81
N CYS A 529 -28.07 4.14 -9.63
CA CYS A 529 -27.36 3.71 -8.43
C CYS A 529 -28.34 3.64 -7.27
N GLU A 530 -28.36 2.47 -6.62
CA GLU A 530 -29.09 2.25 -5.39
C GLU A 530 -28.09 2.14 -4.24
N ILE A 531 -28.26 2.94 -3.20
CA ILE A 531 -27.58 2.75 -1.92
C ILE A 531 -28.50 1.96 -1.03
N VAL A 532 -28.01 0.83 -0.55
CA VAL A 532 -28.73 -0.04 0.39
C VAL A 532 -28.04 0.01 1.74
N CYS A 533 -28.82 0.27 2.78
CA CYS A 533 -28.39 0.14 4.15
C CYS A 533 -28.90 -1.19 4.74
N PRO A 534 -28.03 -2.03 5.31
CA PRO A 534 -28.41 -3.26 5.98
C PRO A 534 -29.50 -3.03 7.04
N GLY A 535 -30.58 -3.82 6.99
CA GLY A 535 -31.72 -3.69 7.89
C GLY A 535 -32.74 -2.61 7.52
N GLN A 536 -32.40 -1.69 6.60
CA GLN A 536 -33.28 -0.60 6.15
C GLN A 536 -33.70 -0.72 4.68
N GLY A 537 -32.96 -1.47 3.86
CA GLY A 537 -33.22 -1.60 2.43
C GLY A 537 -32.62 -0.45 1.63
N ILE A 538 -33.21 -0.13 0.46
CA ILE A 538 -32.74 0.98 -0.38
C ILE A 538 -33.05 2.30 0.33
N VAL A 539 -32.02 3.08 0.65
CA VAL A 539 -32.15 4.37 1.34
C VAL A 539 -31.94 5.57 0.42
N MET A 540 -31.26 5.36 -0.71
CA MET A 540 -31.06 6.38 -1.74
C MET A 540 -31.11 5.73 -3.11
N THR A 541 -31.80 6.39 -4.05
CA THR A 541 -31.73 6.08 -5.47
C THR A 541 -31.24 7.31 -6.21
N SER A 542 -30.29 7.11 -7.12
CA SER A 542 -29.81 8.14 -8.05
C SER A 542 -30.00 7.62 -9.47
N THR A 543 -30.73 8.38 -10.28
CA THR A 543 -31.09 8.02 -11.65
C THR A 543 -30.71 9.16 -12.58
N GLY A 544 -30.16 8.81 -13.76
CA GLY A 544 -30.18 9.73 -14.91
C GLY A 544 -28.98 10.64 -15.09
N LEU A 545 -27.83 10.38 -14.47
CA LEU A 545 -26.69 11.29 -14.53
C LEU A 545 -25.94 11.26 -15.87
N ALA A 546 -25.75 12.45 -16.43
CA ALA A 546 -24.88 12.74 -17.56
C ALA A 546 -24.37 14.18 -17.36
N LEU A 547 -23.09 14.38 -17.00
CA LEU A 547 -22.58 15.69 -16.57
C LEU A 547 -21.65 16.33 -17.61
N ARG A 548 -21.88 17.62 -17.91
CA ARG A 548 -20.99 18.54 -18.63
C ARG A 548 -20.36 19.50 -17.61
N GLY A 549 -19.04 19.60 -17.58
CA GLY A 549 -18.35 20.72 -16.94
C GLY A 549 -17.85 21.69 -18.01
N GLU A 550 -18.41 22.90 -18.06
CA GLU A 550 -17.72 24.03 -18.69
C GLU A 550 -17.04 24.87 -17.61
N PRO A 551 -15.79 25.33 -17.82
CA PRO A 551 -15.16 26.27 -16.93
C PRO A 551 -15.85 27.63 -17.06
N VAL A 552 -16.49 28.09 -15.99
CA VAL A 552 -16.94 29.48 -15.89
C VAL A 552 -15.79 30.31 -15.31
N GLY A 553 -15.18 31.15 -16.15
CA GLY A 553 -14.36 32.29 -15.73
C GLY A 553 -12.88 32.26 -16.14
N MET A 554 -12.60 32.69 -17.38
CA MET A 554 -11.50 33.61 -17.68
C MET A 554 -12.05 35.03 -17.69
#